data_AF-A0A3A4QL90-F1
#
_entry.id   AF-A0A3A4QL90-F1
#
_cell.length_a   1.000
_cell.length_b   1.000
_cell.length_c   1.000
_cell.angle_alpha   90.00
_cell.angle_beta   90.00
_cell.angle_gamma   90.00
#
_symmetry.space_group_name_H-M   'P 1'
#
loop_
_entity.id
_entity.type
_entity.pdbx_description
1 polymer ?
#
loop_
_entity_poly.entity_id
_entity_poly.type
_entity_poly.pdbx_seq_one_letter_code
_entity_poly.pdbx_strand_id
1 'polypeptide(L)'
;LGAPYTKLVCMGRAIMIPGFLGSNIEGALHPERREKLSGNWDKLPKTVSDIGATAEELFASYFDVQKKVGKKEMKNIPYGAIAFWTLADKLACGLQQLMAGARKFSLNQIARTDLFSGNRETADITGIPLVTEANDETAKKILNA
;
A
#
# COMPACT_ATOMS: atom_id res chain seq x y z
N LEU A 1 15.78 -8.99 -5.96
CA LEU A 1 16.82 -7.93 -5.95
C LEU A 1 17.30 -7.75 -4.53
N GLY A 2 18.55 -8.12 -4.24
CA GLY A 2 19.14 -7.85 -2.95
C GLY A 2 19.29 -9.06 -2.02
N ALA A 3 18.43 -10.08 -2.05
CA ALA A 3 18.67 -11.29 -1.28
C ALA A 3 19.97 -11.99 -1.73
N PRO A 4 20.85 -12.42 -0.80
CA PRO A 4 20.69 -12.43 0.66
C PRO A 4 21.14 -11.15 1.41
N TYR A 5 21.73 -10.18 0.71
CA TYR A 5 22.41 -8.99 1.25
C TYR A 5 21.50 -7.82 1.64
N THR A 6 20.31 -7.69 1.05
CA THR A 6 19.32 -6.66 1.40
C THR A 6 18.44 -7.19 2.53
N LYS A 7 18.59 -6.59 3.71
CA LYS A 7 17.83 -6.94 4.92
C LYS A 7 16.68 -6.00 5.22
N LEU A 8 16.65 -4.81 4.61
CA LEU A 8 15.67 -3.78 4.89
C LEU A 8 15.36 -2.98 3.62
N VAL A 9 14.07 -2.71 3.39
CA VAL A 9 13.59 -1.76 2.40
C VAL A 9 12.91 -0.64 3.16
N CYS A 10 13.49 0.57 3.08
CA CYS A 10 12.88 1.73 3.74
C CYS A 10 11.71 2.20 2.88
N MET A 11 10.50 1.95 3.34
CA MET A 11 9.31 2.55 2.74
C MET A 11 9.25 4.00 3.23
N GLY A 12 9.53 4.94 2.32
CA GLY A 12 9.61 6.37 2.63
C GLY A 12 8.25 6.98 3.00
N ARG A 13 8.07 8.26 2.70
CA ARG A 13 6.89 9.05 3.15
C ARG A 13 5.53 8.50 2.69
N ALA A 14 5.49 7.74 1.59
CA ALA A 14 4.24 7.22 1.03
C ALA A 14 3.41 6.41 2.04
N ILE A 15 4.07 5.62 2.90
CA ILE A 15 3.36 4.81 3.91
C ILE A 15 2.83 5.62 5.10
N MET A 16 3.32 6.85 5.29
CA MET A 16 2.86 7.75 6.35
C MET A 16 1.60 8.51 5.95
N ILE A 17 1.30 8.62 4.65
CA ILE A 17 0.14 9.36 4.14
C ILE A 17 -1.18 8.82 4.73
N PRO A 18 -1.44 7.50 4.77
CA PRO A 18 -2.67 6.97 5.37
C PRO A 18 -2.72 7.23 6.88
N GLY A 19 -1.59 7.14 7.58
CA GLY A 19 -1.54 7.47 9.01
C GLY A 19 -1.90 8.94 9.29
N PHE A 20 -1.40 9.85 8.47
CA PHE A 20 -1.75 11.27 8.51
C PHE A 20 -3.24 11.50 8.20
N LEU A 21 -3.75 10.85 7.15
CA LEU A 21 -5.17 10.91 6.79
C LEU A 21 -6.07 10.40 7.93
N GLY A 22 -5.72 9.26 8.53
CA GLY A 22 -6.45 8.70 9.66
C GLY A 22 -6.44 9.64 10.87
N SER A 23 -5.33 10.31 11.15
CA SER A 23 -5.23 11.30 12.24
C SER A 23 -6.11 12.53 11.98
N ASN A 24 -6.23 12.99 10.73
CA ASN A 24 -7.14 14.08 10.37
C ASN A 24 -8.61 13.67 10.45
N ILE A 25 -8.96 12.44 10.02
CA ILE A 25 -10.32 11.90 10.15
C ILE A 25 -10.69 11.76 11.63
N GLU A 26 -9.80 11.20 12.45
CA GLU A 26 -10.03 11.08 13.90
C GLU A 26 -10.19 12.45 14.55
N GLY A 27 -9.33 13.42 14.24
CA GLY A 27 -9.45 14.78 14.76
C GLY A 27 -10.74 15.51 14.32
N ALA A 28 -11.28 15.19 13.14
CA ALA A 28 -12.54 15.77 12.66
C ALA A 28 -13.78 15.11 13.27
N LEU A 29 -13.72 13.81 13.58
CA LEU A 29 -14.82 13.07 14.26
C LEU A 29 -14.78 13.25 15.78
N HIS A 30 -13.59 13.46 16.34
CA HIS A 30 -13.31 13.63 17.76
C HIS A 30 -12.50 14.92 17.99
N PRO A 31 -13.15 16.10 17.94
CA PRO A 31 -12.48 17.39 18.05
C PRO A 31 -11.63 17.53 19.33
N GLU A 32 -12.01 16.84 20.41
CA GLU A 32 -11.28 16.81 21.68
C GLU A 32 -9.90 16.14 21.59
N ARG A 33 -9.69 15.28 20.60
CA ARG A 33 -8.41 14.58 20.38
C ARG A 33 -7.53 15.27 19.35
N ARG A 34 -8.06 16.26 18.64
CA ARG A 34 -7.43 16.88 17.47
C ARG A 34 -6.05 17.46 17.76
N GLU A 35 -5.90 18.18 18.86
CA GLU A 35 -4.60 18.76 19.26
C GLU A 35 -3.56 17.67 19.53
N LYS A 36 -3.94 16.65 20.30
CA LYS A 36 -3.08 15.49 20.61
C LYS A 36 -2.65 14.73 19.36
N LEU A 37 -3.53 14.64 18.36
CA LEU A 37 -3.29 13.90 17.11
C LEU A 37 -2.65 14.77 16.02
N SER A 38 -2.41 16.06 16.26
CA SER A 38 -1.98 17.03 15.24
C SER A 38 -2.91 17.02 14.00
N GLY A 39 -4.21 16.84 14.23
CA GLY A 39 -5.23 16.82 13.19
C GLY A 39 -5.51 18.22 12.65
N ASN A 40 -5.49 18.37 11.33
CA ASN A 40 -5.61 19.66 10.64
C ASN A 40 -7.03 19.96 10.15
N TRP A 41 -7.96 19.02 10.30
CA TRP A 41 -9.32 19.15 9.79
C TRP A 41 -10.28 19.51 10.92
N ASP A 42 -11.01 20.61 10.77
CA ASP A 42 -12.12 20.97 11.67
C ASP A 42 -13.35 20.07 11.44
N LYS A 43 -13.55 19.62 10.19
CA LYS A 43 -14.65 18.77 9.76
C LYS A 43 -14.20 17.88 8.61
N LEU A 44 -14.92 16.77 8.38
CA LEU A 44 -14.66 15.91 7.24
C LEU A 44 -14.84 16.69 5.92
N PRO A 45 -13.87 16.64 4.99
CA PRO A 45 -14.04 17.14 3.63
C PRO A 45 -15.20 16.44 2.94
N LYS A 46 -15.86 17.12 2.01
CA LYS A 46 -17.05 16.61 1.32
C LYS A 46 -16.81 15.23 0.68
N THR A 47 -15.66 15.07 0.04
CA THR A 47 -15.21 13.83 -0.59
C THR A 47 -15.11 12.64 0.36
N VAL A 48 -14.85 12.89 1.65
CA VAL A 48 -14.77 11.85 2.68
C VAL A 48 -16.15 11.63 3.30
N SER A 49 -16.89 12.71 3.60
CA SER A 49 -18.23 12.62 4.18
C SER A 49 -19.27 11.96 3.25
N ASP A 50 -19.04 12.00 1.94
CA ASP A 50 -19.90 11.33 0.96
C ASP A 50 -19.75 9.80 1.00
N ILE A 51 -18.64 9.30 1.57
CA ILE A 51 -18.39 7.87 1.78
C ILE A 51 -19.06 7.40 3.07
N GLY A 52 -18.96 8.19 4.14
CA GLY A 52 -19.53 7.84 5.45
C GLY A 52 -19.25 8.90 6.51
N ALA A 53 -19.80 8.68 7.70
CA ALA A 53 -19.67 9.58 8.85
C ALA A 53 -19.01 8.89 10.07
N THR A 54 -18.85 7.56 10.03
CA THR A 54 -18.26 6.77 11.12
C THR A 54 -16.96 6.09 10.69
N ALA A 55 -16.12 5.67 11.65
CA ALA A 55 -14.89 4.96 11.35
C ALA A 55 -15.15 3.62 10.64
N GLU A 56 -16.23 2.94 11.03
CA GLU A 56 -16.71 1.70 10.41
C GLU A 56 -17.03 1.88 8.92
N GLU A 57 -17.61 3.02 8.54
CA GLU A 57 -17.97 3.33 7.16
C GLU A 57 -16.78 3.86 6.35
N LEU A 58 -15.89 4.63 6.99
CA LEU A 58 -14.79 5.31 6.32
C LEU A 58 -13.60 4.40 6.02
N PHE A 59 -13.31 3.41 6.88
CA PHE A 59 -12.16 2.52 6.72
C PHE A 59 -12.56 1.14 6.22
N ALA A 60 -12.18 0.84 4.98
CA ALA A 60 -12.49 -0.45 4.34
C ALA A 60 -12.05 -1.68 5.18
N SER A 61 -10.94 -1.58 5.90
CA SER A 61 -10.40 -2.68 6.71
C SER A 61 -10.71 -2.57 8.21
N TYR A 62 -11.67 -1.73 8.61
CA TYR A 62 -12.03 -1.55 10.02
C TYR A 62 -12.37 -2.89 10.69
N PHE A 63 -13.23 -3.69 10.04
CA PHE A 63 -13.66 -4.97 10.57
C PHE A 63 -12.57 -6.04 10.55
N ASP A 64 -11.60 -5.95 9.64
CA ASP A 64 -10.43 -6.85 9.63
C ASP A 64 -9.53 -6.59 10.83
N VAL A 65 -9.28 -5.31 11.13
CA VAL A 65 -8.55 -4.91 12.34
C VAL A 65 -9.34 -5.35 13.57
N GLN A 66 -10.64 -5.10 13.62
CA GLN A 66 -11.51 -5.53 14.72
C GLN A 66 -11.46 -7.05 14.93
N LYS A 67 -11.44 -7.85 13.85
CA LYS A 67 -11.32 -9.31 13.92
C LYS A 67 -9.97 -9.73 14.52
N LYS A 68 -8.92 -8.95 14.30
CA LYS A 68 -7.56 -9.23 14.79
C LYS A 68 -7.36 -8.85 16.25
N VAL A 69 -7.81 -7.66 16.66
CA VAL A 69 -7.57 -7.12 18.01
C VAL A 69 -8.76 -7.26 18.96
N GLY A 70 -9.95 -7.52 18.42
CA GLY A 70 -11.20 -7.63 19.17
C GLY A 70 -11.94 -6.30 19.30
N LYS A 71 -13.28 -6.38 19.39
CA LYS A 71 -14.17 -5.20 19.47
C LYS A 71 -13.87 -4.28 20.65
N LYS A 72 -13.46 -4.84 21.80
CA LYS A 72 -13.13 -4.05 23.00
C LYS A 72 -11.87 -3.21 22.79
N GLU A 73 -10.93 -3.68 21.97
CA GLU A 73 -9.65 -3.01 21.75
C GLU A 73 -9.75 -1.91 20.70
N MET A 74 -10.69 -2.00 19.75
CA MET A 74 -10.87 -1.00 18.69
C MET A 74 -10.98 0.44 19.20
N LYS A 75 -11.55 0.66 20.39
CA LYS A 75 -11.64 1.99 21.02
C LYS A 75 -10.28 2.63 21.36
N ASN A 76 -9.24 1.80 21.51
CA ASN A 76 -7.88 2.24 21.82
C ASN A 76 -7.00 2.34 20.56
N ILE A 77 -7.47 1.82 19.42
CA ILE A 77 -6.71 1.83 18.17
C ILE A 77 -6.87 3.21 17.50
N PRO A 78 -5.77 3.94 17.25
CA PRO A 78 -5.84 5.21 16.53
C PRO A 78 -6.23 4.97 15.07
N TYR A 79 -6.99 5.88 14.48
CA TYR A 79 -7.48 5.69 13.11
C TYR A 79 -6.35 5.68 12.08
N GLY A 80 -5.22 6.33 12.40
CA GLY A 80 -4.01 6.22 11.59
C GLY A 80 -3.49 4.78 11.44
N ALA A 81 -3.65 3.94 12.45
CA ALA A 81 -3.26 2.53 12.38
C ALA A 81 -4.23 1.72 11.51
N ILE A 82 -5.53 2.02 11.56
CA ILE A 82 -6.54 1.39 10.70
C ILE A 82 -6.29 1.78 9.24
N ALA A 83 -6.03 3.05 8.97
CA ALA A 83 -5.70 3.56 7.64
C ALA A 83 -4.42 2.90 7.08
N PHE A 84 -3.40 2.71 7.92
CA PHE A 84 -2.19 2.00 7.54
C PHE A 84 -2.47 0.52 7.20
N TRP A 85 -3.32 -0.15 8.00
CA TRP A 85 -3.73 -1.51 7.70
C TRP A 85 -4.42 -1.63 6.34
N THR A 86 -5.31 -0.69 6.01
CA THR A 86 -5.95 -0.64 4.69
C THR A 86 -4.94 -0.43 3.55
N LEU A 87 -3.89 0.36 3.77
CA LEU A 87 -2.79 0.45 2.80
C LEU A 87 -2.05 -0.88 2.65
N ALA A 88 -1.75 -1.55 3.76
CA ALA A 88 -1.06 -2.83 3.76
C ALA A 88 -1.86 -3.91 3.00
N ASP A 89 -3.18 -3.93 3.16
CA ASP A 89 -4.07 -4.81 2.40
C ASP A 89 -4.02 -4.52 0.89
N LYS A 90 -4.09 -3.24 0.50
CA LYS A 90 -3.91 -2.82 -0.89
C LYS A 90 -2.56 -3.24 -1.46
N LEU A 91 -1.48 -3.11 -0.68
CA LEU A 91 -0.14 -3.53 -1.09
C LEU A 91 -0.05 -5.06 -1.25
N ALA A 92 -0.69 -5.82 -0.36
CA ALA A 92 -0.77 -7.27 -0.47
C ALA A 92 -1.50 -7.69 -1.76
N CYS A 93 -2.60 -7.02 -2.09
CA CYS A 93 -3.31 -7.25 -3.36
C CYS A 93 -2.43 -6.94 -4.58
N GLY A 94 -1.72 -5.81 -4.60
CA GLY A 94 -0.79 -5.47 -5.69
C GLY A 94 0.33 -6.49 -5.85
N LEU A 95 0.83 -7.03 -4.74
CA LEU A 95 1.84 -8.08 -4.75
C LEU A 95 1.28 -9.42 -5.29
N GLN A 96 0.04 -9.76 -4.95
CA GLN A 96 -0.65 -10.91 -5.55
C GLN A 96 -0.86 -10.74 -7.05
N GLN A 97 -1.18 -9.53 -7.53
CA GLN A 97 -1.29 -9.23 -8.95
C GLN A 97 0.06 -9.43 -9.67
N LEU A 98 1.16 -8.97 -9.07
CA LEU A 98 2.50 -9.22 -9.59
C LEU A 98 2.80 -10.73 -9.69
N MET A 99 2.52 -11.47 -8.61
CA MET A 99 2.70 -12.92 -8.58
C MET A 99 1.86 -13.65 -9.64
N ALA A 100 0.61 -13.23 -9.83
CA ALA A 100 -0.28 -13.78 -10.84
C ALA A 100 0.26 -13.51 -12.27
N GLY A 101 0.73 -12.29 -12.53
CA GLY A 101 1.36 -11.93 -13.81
C GLY A 101 2.62 -12.73 -14.11
N ALA A 102 3.45 -12.99 -13.08
CA ALA A 102 4.65 -13.82 -13.17
C ALA A 102 4.36 -15.34 -13.09
N ARG A 103 3.09 -15.73 -12.92
CA ARG A 103 2.64 -17.12 -12.72
C ARG A 103 3.38 -17.84 -11.60
N LYS A 104 3.60 -17.14 -10.47
CA LYS A 104 4.25 -17.66 -9.27
C LYS A 104 3.24 -17.79 -8.14
N PHE A 105 3.29 -18.91 -7.40
CA PHE A 105 2.35 -19.18 -6.31
C PHE A 105 2.90 -18.73 -4.94
N SER A 106 4.20 -18.45 -4.84
CA SER A 106 4.83 -17.95 -3.62
C SER A 106 5.90 -16.89 -3.92
N LEU A 107 6.10 -15.97 -2.97
CA LEU A 107 7.02 -14.84 -3.14
C LEU A 107 8.47 -15.24 -3.36
N ASN A 108 8.91 -16.35 -2.75
CA ASN A 108 10.25 -16.87 -2.93
C ASN A 108 10.50 -17.45 -4.34
N GLN A 109 9.47 -17.61 -5.18
CA GLN A 109 9.60 -18.05 -6.56
C GLN A 109 9.75 -16.88 -7.55
N ILE A 110 9.62 -15.63 -7.10
CA ILE A 110 9.86 -14.45 -7.92
C ILE A 110 11.36 -14.35 -8.20
N ALA A 111 11.71 -14.39 -9.49
CA ALA A 111 13.06 -14.27 -9.99
C ALA A 111 13.32 -12.88 -10.57
N ARG A 112 14.59 -12.55 -10.85
CA ARG A 112 14.96 -11.29 -11.51
C ARG A 112 14.36 -11.15 -12.90
N THR A 113 14.07 -12.26 -13.56
CA THR A 113 13.40 -12.31 -14.87
C THR A 113 11.93 -11.91 -14.81
N ASP A 114 11.32 -11.92 -13.62
CA ASP A 114 9.93 -11.51 -13.40
C ASP A 114 9.82 -10.01 -13.07
N LEU A 115 10.95 -9.29 -13.05
CA LEU A 115 11.05 -7.88 -12.68
C LEU A 115 11.49 -7.05 -13.88
N PHE A 116 11.14 -5.76 -13.85
CA PHE A 116 11.59 -4.75 -14.80
C PHE A 116 11.98 -3.48 -14.05
N SER A 117 12.91 -2.73 -14.63
CA SER A 117 13.39 -1.46 -14.09
C SER A 117 12.43 -0.32 -14.45
N GLY A 118 12.14 0.55 -13.48
CA GLY A 118 11.29 1.72 -13.69
C GLY A 118 12.01 2.92 -14.32
N ASN A 119 13.35 2.89 -14.38
CA ASN A 119 14.17 3.93 -15.01
C ASN A 119 15.47 3.33 -15.59
N ARG A 120 16.16 4.09 -16.45
CA ARG A 120 17.37 3.65 -17.15
C ARG A 120 18.56 3.43 -16.21
N GLU A 121 18.77 4.34 -15.26
CA GLU A 121 19.87 4.21 -14.28
C GLU A 121 19.79 2.89 -13.49
N THR A 122 18.59 2.50 -13.05
CA THR A 122 18.38 1.21 -12.38
C THR A 122 18.64 0.05 -13.34
N ALA A 123 18.24 0.17 -14.61
CA ALA A 123 18.49 -0.87 -15.60
C ALA A 123 20.00 -1.07 -15.83
N ASP A 124 20.74 0.03 -16.00
CA ASP A 124 22.18 0.03 -16.24
C ASP A 124 22.96 -0.57 -15.05
N ILE A 125 22.59 -0.21 -13.82
CA ILE A 125 23.26 -0.69 -12.61
C ILE A 125 22.87 -2.13 -12.25
N THR A 126 21.60 -2.50 -12.43
CA THR A 126 21.11 -3.81 -11.99
C THR A 126 21.16 -4.88 -13.08
N GLY A 127 21.26 -4.49 -14.36
CA GLY A 127 21.09 -5.39 -15.49
C GLY A 127 19.68 -5.95 -15.65
N ILE A 128 18.67 -5.38 -14.97
CA ILE A 128 17.26 -5.74 -15.16
C ILE A 128 16.69 -4.84 -16.27
N PRO A 129 16.06 -5.41 -17.31
CA PRO A 129 15.57 -4.65 -18.47
C PRO A 129 14.64 -3.50 -18.07
N LEU A 130 14.66 -2.42 -18.86
CA LEU A 130 13.69 -1.33 -18.70
C LEU A 130 12.27 -1.85 -19.00
N VAL A 131 11.25 -1.26 -18.36
CA VAL A 131 9.84 -1.65 -18.58
C VAL A 131 9.42 -1.69 -20.05
N THR A 132 9.99 -0.83 -20.89
CA THR A 132 9.71 -0.78 -22.34
C THR A 132 10.40 -1.88 -23.15
N GLU A 133 11.41 -2.53 -22.58
CA GLU A 133 12.20 -3.59 -23.22
C GLU A 133 11.79 -4.98 -22.73
N ALA A 134 11.11 -5.04 -21.58
CA ALA A 134 10.60 -6.28 -21.01
C ALA A 134 9.67 -7.00 -22.01
N ASN A 135 10.02 -8.24 -22.34
CA ASN A 135 9.29 -9.12 -23.28
C ASN A 135 9.16 -8.60 -24.73
N ASP A 136 9.88 -7.55 -25.12
CA ASP A 136 9.79 -6.98 -26.47
C ASP A 136 10.14 -8.00 -27.58
N GLU A 137 11.21 -8.78 -27.39
CA GLU A 137 11.59 -9.84 -28.35
C GLU A 137 10.51 -10.91 -28.50
N THR A 138 9.89 -11.32 -27.40
CA THR A 138 8.81 -12.31 -27.40
C THR A 138 7.58 -11.74 -28.12
N ALA A 139 7.22 -10.48 -27.85
CA ALA A 139 6.12 -9.80 -28.51
C ALA A 139 6.35 -9.70 -30.04
N LYS A 140 7.55 -9.30 -30.47
CA LYS A 140 7.93 -9.23 -31.89
C LYS A 140 7.89 -10.59 -32.58
N LYS A 141 8.31 -11.66 -31.90
CA LYS A 141 8.21 -13.04 -32.45
C LYS A 141 6.76 -13.46 -32.66
N ILE A 142 5.85 -13.08 -31.77
CA ILE A 142 4.41 -13.38 -31.90
C ILE A 142 3.79 -12.58 -33.04
N LEU A 143 4.18 -11.31 -33.21
CA LEU A 143 3.64 -10.45 -34.28
C LEU A 143 4.12 -10.83 -35.69
N ASN A 144 5.29 -11.45 -35.80
CA ASN A 144 5.88 -11.89 -37.06
C ASN A 144 5.58 -13.37 -37.40
N ALA A 145 4.74 -14.04 -36.60
CA ALA A 145 4.27 -15.41 -36.82
C ALA A 145 2.88 -15.43 -37.45
#